data_AF-D0Z2T2-F1
#
_entry.id   AF-D0Z2T2-F1
#
_cell.length_a   1.000
_cell.length_b   1.000
_cell.length_c   1.000
_cell.angle_alpha   90.00
_cell.angle_beta   90.00
_cell.angle_gamma   90.00
#
_symmetry.space_group_name_H-M   'P 1'
#
loop_
_entity.id
_entity.type
_entity.pdbx_description
1 polymer ?
#
loop_
_entity_poly.entity_id
_entity_poly.type
_entity_poly.pdbx_seq_one_letter_code
_entity_poly.pdbx_strand_id
1 'polypeptide(L)'
;MNKKLITLALSGILYVSPTFALTQTQSAVQSTADYAQVVSKRQVVDQLLEQAVTAFKSPARISHAGFTAKMPSNMEIVTDRLLQAYQLEPYRTDLLISAANAQIYNKNVDRAIELFEQVLSVAPDDVDANAYLAVWQHFKGNNQAANKHLKKLEQLDSGKAADIQRIFETVDRIVATPLKSKMKEPKAGNTAIITLGYALNPDGTMSDILIERLNMTLKIAKEQPNSLIILTGGVPQNNQTEGRLMADWLIKQGINPNRLIEDNYARSTVENALYSSYALARHKIEHATIISSASHVRRGQTLFEIASWQTGPQNITFDTIGAPDKPLEELAKPSQGELLGIYRDALRTYGMWSYRSYPLEQR
;
A
#
# COMPACT_ATOMS: atom_id res chain seq x y z
N MET A 1 98.07 14.16 -6.67
CA MET A 1 98.97 15.31 -6.84
C MET A 1 98.54 16.14 -8.04
N ASN A 2 98.00 17.33 -7.79
CA ASN A 2 98.28 18.58 -8.51
C ASN A 2 98.64 18.54 -10.02
N LYS A 3 97.79 19.11 -10.90
CA LYS A 3 97.86 20.51 -11.37
C LYS A 3 96.96 20.78 -12.59
N LYS A 4 96.18 21.86 -12.46
CA LYS A 4 95.85 22.94 -13.42
C LYS A 4 95.69 22.57 -14.91
N LEU A 5 94.50 22.83 -15.44
CA LEU A 5 94.29 23.12 -16.87
C LEU A 5 93.73 24.54 -17.03
N ILE A 6 94.45 25.31 -17.84
CA ILE A 6 94.15 26.67 -18.29
C ILE A 6 93.57 26.57 -19.71
N THR A 7 92.37 27.14 -19.84
CA THR A 7 91.68 27.81 -20.96
C THR A 7 92.31 27.83 -22.36
N LEU A 8 91.49 27.57 -23.39
CA LEU A 8 91.30 28.52 -24.51
C LEU A 8 89.91 28.37 -25.15
N ALA A 9 89.30 29.51 -25.46
CA ALA A 9 87.93 29.70 -25.92
C ALA A 9 87.79 29.61 -27.45
N LEU A 10 86.62 29.19 -27.94
CA LEU A 10 86.09 29.60 -29.24
C LEU A 10 84.63 30.02 -29.10
N SER A 11 84.37 31.19 -29.66
CA SER A 11 83.17 32.02 -29.61
C SER A 11 82.08 31.54 -30.58
N GLY A 12 80.84 31.48 -30.10
CA GLY A 12 79.62 31.38 -30.90
C GLY A 12 78.54 32.26 -30.29
N ILE A 13 78.21 33.35 -31.00
CA ILE A 13 77.24 34.38 -30.58
C ILE A 13 75.84 33.94 -31.03
N LEU A 14 74.89 33.82 -30.10
CA LEU A 14 73.45 33.80 -30.36
C LEU A 14 72.80 34.89 -29.50
N TYR A 15 72.34 35.96 -30.14
CA TYR A 15 71.54 37.00 -29.51
C TYR A 15 70.10 36.51 -29.31
N VAL A 16 69.67 36.42 -28.05
CA VAL A 16 68.27 36.26 -27.66
C VAL A 16 67.75 37.64 -27.26
N SER A 17 66.76 38.16 -27.99
CA SER A 17 66.09 39.43 -27.65
C SER A 17 65.10 39.23 -26.50
N PRO A 18 64.99 40.17 -25.53
CA PRO A 18 64.05 40.04 -24.42
C PRO A 18 62.69 40.64 -24.83
N THR A 19 61.64 39.82 -24.82
CA THR A 19 60.26 40.33 -24.81
C THR A 19 59.85 40.60 -23.38
N PHE A 20 59.67 41.87 -23.04
CA PHE A 20 58.99 42.29 -21.81
C PHE A 20 57.53 41.85 -21.89
N ALA A 21 57.13 40.89 -21.05
CA ALA A 21 55.74 40.53 -20.88
C ALA A 21 55.05 41.57 -19.98
N LEU A 22 54.13 42.34 -20.57
CA LEU A 22 53.15 43.13 -19.81
C LEU A 22 52.25 42.16 -19.04
N THR A 23 52.41 42.07 -17.73
CA THR A 23 51.45 41.42 -16.85
C THR A 23 50.18 42.26 -16.80
N GLN A 24 49.24 42.01 -17.72
CA GLN A 24 47.84 42.34 -17.48
C GLN A 24 47.34 41.40 -16.39
N THR A 25 47.03 41.95 -15.23
CA THR A 25 46.16 41.27 -14.26
C THR A 25 44.82 41.03 -14.94
N GLN A 26 44.64 39.84 -15.52
CA GLN A 26 43.32 39.34 -15.87
C GLN A 26 42.54 39.20 -14.57
N SER A 27 41.68 40.17 -14.30
CA SER A 27 40.59 39.99 -13.36
C SER A 27 39.86 38.72 -13.80
N ALA A 28 39.85 37.69 -12.95
CA ALA A 28 39.04 36.52 -13.19
C ALA A 28 37.60 37.02 -13.36
N VAL A 29 37.07 36.94 -14.58
CA VAL A 29 35.63 37.09 -14.81
C VAL A 29 35.01 35.86 -14.15
N GLN A 30 34.75 35.95 -12.85
CA GLN A 30 33.85 35.06 -12.18
C GLN A 30 32.50 35.26 -12.85
N SER A 31 32.02 34.22 -13.54
CA SER A 31 30.63 34.18 -13.94
C SER A 31 29.79 34.23 -12.65
N THR A 32 29.28 35.40 -12.30
CA THR A 32 28.13 35.50 -11.41
C THR A 32 26.91 35.07 -12.23
N ALA A 33 26.86 33.80 -12.60
CA ALA A 33 25.59 33.19 -12.90
C ALA A 33 24.83 33.19 -11.58
N ASP A 34 23.80 34.03 -11.51
CA ASP A 34 22.84 34.02 -10.42
C ASP A 34 22.05 32.69 -10.50
N TYR A 35 22.65 31.62 -9.97
CA TYR A 35 22.03 30.30 -9.92
C TYR A 35 20.81 30.26 -8.98
N ALA A 36 20.50 31.36 -8.28
CA ALA A 36 19.33 31.44 -7.40
C ALA A 36 17.99 31.52 -8.17
N GLN A 37 18.00 31.76 -9.50
CA GLN A 37 16.76 32.04 -10.24
C GLN A 37 16.40 31.06 -11.37
N VAL A 38 17.07 29.92 -11.53
CA VAL A 38 16.66 28.92 -12.55
C VAL A 38 16.37 27.58 -11.89
N VAL A 39 15.28 27.53 -11.12
CA VAL A 39 14.68 26.23 -10.77
C VAL A 39 14.00 25.70 -12.03
N SER A 40 14.50 24.58 -12.55
CA SER A 40 13.86 23.91 -13.68
C SER A 40 12.45 23.45 -13.29
N LYS A 41 11.55 23.41 -14.27
CA LYS A 41 10.21 22.82 -14.13
C LYS A 41 10.25 21.45 -13.43
N ARG A 42 11.23 20.61 -13.80
CA ARG A 42 11.46 19.30 -13.19
C ARG A 42 11.76 19.38 -11.69
N GLN A 43 12.63 20.30 -11.27
CA GLN A 43 12.96 20.49 -9.85
C GLN A 43 11.74 20.95 -9.04
N VAL A 44 10.86 21.79 -9.60
CA VAL A 44 9.61 22.18 -8.93
C VAL A 44 8.69 20.97 -8.75
N VAL A 45 8.56 20.12 -9.78
CA VAL A 45 7.80 18.87 -9.71
C VAL A 45 8.36 17.96 -8.63
N ASP A 46 9.67 17.73 -8.61
CA ASP A 46 10.30 16.87 -7.60
C ASP A 46 10.07 17.41 -6.17
N GLN A 47 10.17 18.73 -5.97
CA GLN A 47 9.87 19.36 -4.67
C GLN A 47 8.41 19.18 -4.25
N LEU A 48 7.45 19.30 -5.18
CA LEU A 48 6.03 19.06 -4.89
C LEU A 48 5.79 17.60 -4.49
N LEU A 49 6.45 16.65 -5.15
CA LEU A 49 6.35 15.23 -4.83
C LEU A 49 6.96 14.90 -3.46
N GLU A 50 8.08 15.52 -3.10
CA GLU A 50 8.66 15.40 -1.75
C GLU A 50 7.73 15.94 -0.66
N GLN A 51 7.06 17.07 -0.92
CA GLN A 51 6.04 17.61 -0.01
C GLN A 51 4.84 16.66 0.11
N ALA A 52 4.43 16.04 -0.99
CA ALA A 52 3.37 15.03 -0.97
C ALA A 52 3.78 13.80 -0.15
N VAL A 53 5.00 13.28 -0.31
CA VAL A 53 5.55 12.18 0.51
C VAL A 53 5.57 12.55 1.99
N THR A 54 5.98 13.77 2.32
CA THR A 54 6.03 14.26 3.70
C THR A 54 4.63 14.26 4.32
N ALA A 55 3.62 14.78 3.61
CA ALA A 55 2.24 14.76 4.05
C ALA A 55 1.70 13.32 4.18
N PHE A 56 2.00 12.45 3.22
CA PHE A 56 1.58 11.05 3.20
C PHE A 56 2.08 10.26 4.41
N LYS A 57 3.35 10.48 4.81
CA LYS A 57 3.98 9.80 5.96
C LYS A 57 3.67 10.44 7.31
N SER A 58 3.03 11.61 7.33
CA SER A 58 2.72 12.32 8.57
C SER A 58 1.57 11.64 9.33
N PRO A 59 1.58 11.66 10.68
CA PRO A 59 0.41 11.27 11.47
C PRO A 59 -0.84 12.06 11.08
N ALA A 60 -2.01 11.47 11.30
CA ALA A 60 -3.28 12.13 11.01
C ALA A 60 -3.38 13.46 11.77
N ARG A 61 -3.69 14.54 11.05
CA ARG A 61 -3.86 15.88 11.64
C ARG A 61 -5.17 15.92 12.42
N ILE A 62 -5.10 16.18 13.72
CA ILE A 62 -6.27 16.36 14.58
C ILE A 62 -6.55 17.86 14.72
N SER A 63 -7.69 18.31 14.21
CA SER A 63 -8.19 19.66 14.48
C SER A 63 -8.69 19.69 15.92
N HIS A 64 -8.04 20.46 16.79
CA HIS A 64 -8.53 20.67 18.15
C HIS A 64 -9.71 21.64 18.11
N ALA A 65 -10.73 21.39 18.92
CA ALA A 65 -11.90 22.25 19.06
C ALA A 65 -11.44 23.64 19.56
N GLY A 66 -11.49 24.63 18.67
CA GLY A 66 -11.01 26.00 18.93
C GLY A 66 -10.55 26.75 17.69
N PHE A 67 -10.18 26.04 16.61
CA PHE A 67 -9.91 26.63 15.30
C PHE A 67 -11.13 26.49 14.37
N THR A 68 -11.65 27.61 13.88
CA THR A 68 -12.81 27.67 12.96
C THR A 68 -12.44 27.40 11.51
N ALA A 69 -11.14 27.42 11.16
CA ALA A 69 -10.65 27.02 9.86
C ALA A 69 -10.38 25.51 9.82
N LYS A 70 -11.12 24.77 8.98
CA LYS A 70 -10.85 23.35 8.74
C LYS A 70 -9.47 23.22 8.09
N MET A 71 -8.50 22.74 8.86
CA MET A 71 -7.16 22.42 8.34
C MET A 71 -7.28 21.28 7.31
N PRO A 72 -6.55 21.34 6.18
CA PRO A 72 -6.59 20.28 5.19
C PRO A 72 -6.02 18.98 5.76
N SER A 73 -6.64 17.86 5.38
CA SER A 73 -6.17 16.52 5.69
C SER A 73 -4.85 16.22 4.99
N ASN A 74 -4.10 15.22 5.47
CA ASN A 74 -2.87 14.79 4.78
C ASN A 74 -3.16 14.35 3.33
N MET A 75 -4.29 13.68 3.09
CA MET A 75 -4.67 13.24 1.74
C MET A 75 -5.10 14.40 0.84
N GLU A 76 -5.70 15.46 1.40
CA GLU A 76 -5.99 16.70 0.66
C GLU A 76 -4.69 17.39 0.25
N ILE A 77 -3.67 17.43 1.12
CA ILE A 77 -2.35 17.99 0.79
C ILE A 77 -1.65 17.15 -0.27
N VAL A 78 -1.66 15.82 -0.12
CA VAL A 78 -1.10 14.90 -1.12
C VAL A 78 -1.75 15.15 -2.49
N THR A 79 -3.08 15.23 -2.51
CA THR A 79 -3.84 15.51 -3.74
C THR A 79 -3.44 16.86 -4.35
N ASP A 80 -3.44 17.93 -3.55
CA ASP A 80 -3.08 19.28 -4.01
C ASP A 80 -1.68 19.33 -4.62
N ARG A 81 -0.68 18.73 -3.95
CA ARG A 81 0.70 18.65 -4.46
C ARG A 81 0.81 17.85 -5.76
N LEU A 82 0.12 16.71 -5.85
CA LEU A 82 0.09 15.90 -7.07
C LEU A 82 -0.57 16.65 -8.24
N LEU A 83 -1.65 17.39 -7.98
CA LEU A 83 -2.33 18.18 -9.02
C LEU A 83 -1.50 19.39 -9.47
N GLN A 84 -0.79 20.07 -8.57
CA GLN A 84 0.17 21.12 -8.95
C GLN A 84 1.33 20.54 -9.79
N ALA A 85 1.85 19.38 -9.41
CA ALA A 85 2.87 18.70 -10.20
C ALA A 85 2.36 18.30 -11.59
N TYR A 86 1.10 17.86 -11.68
CA TYR A 86 0.44 17.53 -12.94
C TYR A 86 0.18 18.76 -13.81
N GLN A 87 -0.17 19.92 -13.24
CA GLN A 87 -0.30 21.16 -14.00
C GLN A 87 1.02 21.55 -14.69
N LEU A 88 2.15 21.27 -14.03
CA LEU A 88 3.45 21.42 -14.67
C LEU A 88 3.64 20.32 -15.72
N GLU A 89 3.45 19.04 -15.41
CA GLU A 89 3.65 17.91 -16.33
C GLU A 89 2.35 17.20 -16.74
N PRO A 90 1.52 17.77 -17.64
CA PRO A 90 0.17 17.28 -17.92
C PRO A 90 0.10 15.92 -18.64
N TYR A 91 1.24 15.37 -19.07
CA TYR A 91 1.31 14.02 -19.64
C TYR A 91 1.55 12.93 -18.58
N ARG A 92 1.80 13.31 -17.32
CA ARG A 92 2.03 12.38 -16.19
C ARG A 92 0.70 11.93 -15.57
N THR A 93 -0.05 11.08 -16.28
CA THR A 93 -1.33 10.55 -15.78
C THR A 93 -1.19 9.70 -14.51
N ASP A 94 0.01 9.22 -14.19
CA ASP A 94 0.32 8.60 -12.91
C ASP A 94 0.08 9.55 -11.71
N LEU A 95 0.30 10.86 -11.88
CA LEU A 95 0.02 11.86 -10.85
C LEU A 95 -1.48 12.00 -10.60
N LEU A 96 -2.29 12.01 -11.66
CA LEU A 96 -3.75 12.07 -11.55
C LEU A 96 -4.31 10.81 -10.88
N ILE A 97 -3.79 9.63 -11.21
CA ILE A 97 -4.24 8.37 -10.59
C ILE A 97 -3.87 8.33 -9.11
N SER A 98 -2.64 8.70 -8.76
CA SER A 98 -2.23 8.83 -7.36
C SER A 98 -3.10 9.85 -6.61
N ALA A 99 -3.48 10.96 -7.26
CA ALA A 99 -4.36 11.97 -6.67
C ALA A 99 -5.79 11.46 -6.48
N ALA A 100 -6.33 10.72 -7.45
CA ALA A 100 -7.64 10.09 -7.38
C ALA A 100 -7.70 9.07 -6.23
N ASN A 101 -6.69 8.20 -6.12
CA ASN A 101 -6.58 7.25 -5.03
C ASN A 101 -6.38 7.93 -3.66
N ALA A 102 -5.65 9.04 -3.58
CA ALA A 102 -5.57 9.84 -2.35
C ALA A 102 -6.97 10.29 -1.88
N GLN A 103 -7.87 10.64 -2.81
CA GLN A 103 -9.25 10.99 -2.50
C GLN A 103 -10.08 9.79 -2.03
N ILE A 104 -9.79 8.57 -2.49
CA ILE A 104 -10.36 7.33 -1.92
C ILE A 104 -9.97 7.18 -0.45
N TYR A 105 -8.71 7.40 -0.09
CA TYR A 105 -8.27 7.42 1.31
C TYR A 105 -8.91 8.58 2.10
N ASN A 106 -9.17 9.72 1.45
CA ASN A 106 -9.90 10.86 2.01
C ASN A 106 -11.43 10.64 2.11
N LYS A 107 -11.94 9.47 1.68
CA LYS A 107 -13.37 9.13 1.62
C LYS A 107 -14.19 10.04 0.68
N ASN A 108 -13.54 10.70 -0.27
CA ASN A 108 -14.17 11.54 -1.28
C ASN A 108 -14.19 10.83 -2.63
N VAL A 109 -15.09 9.85 -2.75
CA VAL A 109 -15.18 8.99 -3.95
C VAL A 109 -15.63 9.78 -5.18
N ASP A 110 -16.49 10.79 -5.00
CA ASP A 110 -16.95 11.64 -6.11
C ASP A 110 -15.76 12.39 -6.74
N ARG A 111 -14.90 13.00 -5.91
CA ARG A 111 -13.68 13.64 -6.41
C ARG A 111 -12.69 12.66 -7.03
N ALA A 112 -12.60 11.44 -6.51
CA ALA A 112 -11.76 10.40 -7.11
C ALA A 112 -12.25 10.03 -8.52
N ILE A 113 -13.57 9.86 -8.71
CA ILE A 113 -14.19 9.59 -10.02
C ILE A 113 -13.87 10.71 -11.01
N GLU A 114 -14.05 11.98 -10.63
CA GLU A 114 -13.71 13.13 -11.49
C GLU A 114 -12.24 13.09 -11.96
N LEU A 115 -11.31 12.75 -11.05
CA LEU A 115 -9.90 12.67 -11.37
C LEU A 115 -9.56 11.47 -12.28
N PHE A 116 -10.23 10.33 -12.10
CA PHE A 116 -10.08 9.20 -13.03
C PHE A 116 -10.70 9.50 -14.41
N GLU A 117 -11.81 10.22 -14.48
CA GLU A 117 -12.37 10.69 -15.75
C GLU A 117 -11.42 11.68 -16.44
N GLN A 118 -10.75 12.54 -15.67
CA GLN A 118 -9.69 13.41 -16.19
C GLN A 118 -8.52 12.62 -16.79
N VAL A 119 -8.14 11.48 -16.20
CA VAL A 119 -7.14 10.57 -16.82
C VAL A 119 -7.61 10.14 -18.20
N LEU A 120 -8.87 9.71 -18.34
CA LEU A 120 -9.41 9.26 -19.62
C LEU A 120 -9.55 10.38 -20.67
N SER A 121 -9.64 11.64 -20.26
CA SER A 121 -9.57 12.78 -21.21
C SER A 121 -8.20 12.94 -21.85
N VAL A 122 -7.14 12.46 -21.20
CA VAL A 122 -5.75 12.50 -21.68
C VAL A 122 -5.37 11.18 -22.35
N ALA A 123 -5.77 10.07 -21.75
CA ALA A 123 -5.50 8.70 -22.20
C ALA A 123 -6.80 7.88 -22.23
N PRO A 124 -7.60 7.98 -23.31
CA PRO A 124 -8.94 7.36 -23.40
C PRO A 124 -8.96 5.83 -23.28
N ASP A 125 -7.84 5.20 -23.62
CA ASP A 125 -7.65 3.75 -23.58
C ASP A 125 -6.82 3.28 -22.36
N ASP A 126 -6.66 4.12 -21.32
CA ASP A 126 -6.00 3.69 -20.08
C ASP A 126 -6.86 2.59 -19.39
N VAL A 127 -6.26 1.40 -19.32
CA VAL A 127 -6.87 0.18 -18.78
C VAL A 127 -7.17 0.30 -17.29
N ASP A 128 -6.25 0.87 -16.51
CA ASP A 128 -6.41 0.97 -15.06
C ASP A 128 -7.46 2.03 -14.69
N ALA A 129 -7.50 3.17 -15.41
CA ALA A 129 -8.50 4.20 -15.19
C ALA A 129 -9.93 3.68 -15.46
N ASN A 130 -10.13 2.87 -16.50
CA ASN A 130 -11.42 2.21 -16.73
C ASN A 130 -11.76 1.20 -15.63
N ALA A 131 -10.78 0.43 -15.14
CA ALA A 131 -11.00 -0.49 -14.02
C ALA A 131 -11.37 0.25 -12.72
N TYR A 132 -10.68 1.34 -12.36
CA TYR A 132 -11.03 2.17 -11.22
C TYR A 132 -12.43 2.78 -11.35
N LEU A 133 -12.77 3.33 -12.52
CA LEU A 133 -14.08 3.93 -12.75
C LEU A 133 -15.21 2.89 -12.69
N ALA A 134 -14.99 1.69 -13.22
CA ALA A 134 -15.94 0.59 -13.07
C ALA A 134 -16.24 0.32 -11.58
N VAL A 135 -15.20 0.18 -10.76
CA VAL A 135 -15.32 -0.14 -9.33
C VAL A 135 -15.95 1.00 -8.54
N TRP A 136 -15.48 2.23 -8.73
CA TRP A 136 -15.96 3.37 -7.94
C TRP A 136 -17.37 3.82 -8.33
N GLN A 137 -17.75 3.70 -9.62
CA GLN A 137 -19.14 3.90 -10.03
C GLN A 137 -20.05 2.80 -9.46
N HIS A 138 -19.61 1.53 -9.46
CA HIS A 138 -20.35 0.43 -8.85
C HIS A 138 -20.53 0.65 -7.34
N PHE A 139 -19.47 1.04 -6.62
CA PHE A 139 -19.53 1.40 -5.21
C PHE A 139 -20.56 2.51 -4.92
N LYS A 140 -20.68 3.50 -5.82
CA LYS A 140 -21.68 4.59 -5.72
C LYS A 140 -23.11 4.14 -6.09
N GLY A 141 -23.29 2.88 -6.52
CA GLY A 141 -24.57 2.37 -7.02
C GLY A 141 -24.90 2.79 -8.45
N ASN A 142 -23.97 3.41 -9.17
CA ASN A 142 -24.14 3.84 -10.55
C ASN A 142 -23.81 2.69 -11.52
N ASN A 143 -24.65 1.66 -11.52
CA ASN A 143 -24.43 0.44 -12.30
C ASN A 143 -24.36 0.69 -13.81
N GLN A 144 -25.06 1.70 -14.32
CA GLN A 144 -24.98 2.05 -15.74
C GLN A 144 -23.59 2.58 -16.12
N ALA A 145 -23.03 3.50 -15.33
CA ALA A 145 -21.68 4.01 -15.58
C ALA A 145 -20.62 2.92 -15.34
N ALA A 146 -20.78 2.11 -14.29
CA ALA A 146 -19.89 0.98 -14.03
C ALA A 146 -19.82 0.02 -15.23
N ASN A 147 -20.99 -0.38 -15.76
CA ASN A 147 -21.09 -1.27 -16.91
C ASN A 147 -20.53 -0.65 -18.20
N LYS A 148 -20.63 0.68 -18.36
CA LYS A 148 -19.99 1.38 -19.49
C LYS A 148 -18.46 1.21 -19.44
N HIS A 149 -17.85 1.40 -18.26
CA HIS A 149 -16.41 1.22 -18.11
C HIS A 149 -15.97 -0.24 -18.17
N LEU A 150 -16.76 -1.18 -17.64
CA LEU A 150 -16.50 -2.62 -17.81
C LEU A 150 -16.49 -3.04 -19.27
N LYS A 151 -17.47 -2.58 -20.08
CA LYS A 151 -17.50 -2.88 -21.53
C LYS A 151 -16.29 -2.31 -22.26
N LYS A 152 -15.87 -1.10 -21.90
CA LYS A 152 -14.65 -0.51 -22.47
C LYS A 152 -13.41 -1.30 -22.04
N LEU A 153 -13.33 -1.70 -20.77
CA LEU A 153 -12.27 -2.53 -20.24
C LEU A 153 -12.22 -3.89 -20.93
N GLU A 154 -13.36 -4.54 -21.18
CA GLU A 154 -13.45 -5.82 -21.89
C GLU A 154 -12.88 -5.74 -23.32
N GLN A 155 -13.08 -4.62 -24.00
CA GLN A 155 -12.49 -4.37 -25.33
C GLN A 155 -10.97 -4.18 -25.29
N LEU A 156 -10.42 -3.63 -24.20
CA LEU A 156 -8.99 -3.33 -24.05
C LEU A 156 -8.21 -4.51 -23.44
N ASP A 157 -8.80 -5.16 -22.44
CA ASP A 157 -8.24 -6.23 -21.62
C ASP A 157 -9.39 -7.06 -21.00
N SER A 158 -9.83 -8.09 -21.73
CA SER A 158 -10.92 -8.98 -21.30
C SER A 158 -10.60 -9.76 -20.02
N GLY A 159 -9.31 -10.04 -19.77
CA GLY A 159 -8.86 -10.71 -18.56
C GLY A 159 -9.08 -9.83 -17.34
N LYS A 160 -8.62 -8.58 -17.39
CA LYS A 160 -8.85 -7.61 -16.32
C LYS A 160 -10.33 -7.31 -16.12
N ALA A 161 -11.13 -7.22 -17.19
CA ALA A 161 -12.58 -7.05 -17.07
C ALA A 161 -13.23 -8.21 -16.30
N ALA A 162 -12.86 -9.46 -16.62
CA ALA A 162 -13.34 -10.64 -15.90
C ALA A 162 -12.90 -10.65 -14.43
N ASP A 163 -11.66 -10.22 -14.13
CA ASP A 163 -11.18 -10.13 -12.75
C ASP A 163 -11.93 -9.06 -11.94
N ILE A 164 -12.21 -7.88 -12.51
CA ILE A 164 -13.01 -6.85 -11.83
C ILE A 164 -14.44 -7.34 -11.58
N GLN A 165 -15.05 -8.02 -12.55
CA GLN A 165 -16.36 -8.64 -12.38
C GLN A 165 -16.34 -9.71 -11.27
N ARG A 166 -15.29 -10.53 -11.22
CA ARG A 166 -15.08 -11.53 -10.15
C ARG A 166 -14.90 -10.86 -8.78
N ILE A 167 -14.29 -9.68 -8.70
CA ILE A 167 -14.20 -8.88 -7.47
C ILE A 167 -15.60 -8.46 -7.02
N PHE A 168 -16.45 -7.95 -7.92
CA PHE A 168 -17.83 -7.57 -7.57
C PHE A 168 -18.61 -8.76 -7.00
N GLU A 169 -18.58 -9.89 -7.69
CA GLU A 169 -19.26 -11.13 -7.25
C GLU A 169 -18.73 -11.63 -5.90
N THR A 170 -17.42 -11.51 -5.67
CA THR A 170 -16.78 -11.89 -4.41
C THR A 170 -17.23 -10.98 -3.26
N VAL A 171 -17.22 -9.66 -3.47
CA VAL A 171 -17.68 -8.70 -2.46
C VAL A 171 -19.17 -8.91 -2.16
N ASP A 172 -20.01 -9.01 -3.18
CA ASP A 172 -21.46 -9.18 -3.03
C ASP A 172 -21.80 -10.46 -2.25
N ARG A 173 -21.17 -11.59 -2.58
CA ARG A 173 -21.35 -12.85 -1.86
C ARG A 173 -20.93 -12.74 -0.39
N ILE A 174 -19.78 -12.14 -0.12
CA ILE A 174 -19.26 -12.00 1.25
C ILE A 174 -20.13 -11.06 2.07
N VAL A 175 -20.58 -9.94 1.49
CA VAL A 175 -21.48 -8.98 2.14
C VAL A 175 -22.83 -9.60 2.44
N ALA A 176 -23.38 -10.41 1.52
CA ALA A 176 -24.65 -11.12 1.73
C ALA A 176 -24.55 -12.26 2.74
N THR A 177 -23.35 -12.76 3.04
CA THR A 177 -23.14 -13.86 3.99
C THR A 177 -23.26 -13.34 5.44
N PRO A 178 -24.17 -13.90 6.27
CA PRO A 178 -24.30 -13.50 7.67
C PRO A 178 -23.02 -13.76 8.47
N LEU A 179 -22.67 -12.81 9.33
CA LEU A 179 -21.55 -12.95 10.25
C LEU A 179 -21.82 -14.06 11.28
N LYS A 180 -20.76 -14.76 11.68
CA LYS A 180 -20.83 -15.88 12.62
C LYS A 180 -19.83 -15.65 13.76
N SER A 181 -20.22 -16.01 14.97
CA SER A 181 -19.35 -15.99 16.17
C SER A 181 -18.97 -17.40 16.64
N LYS A 182 -19.29 -18.44 15.88
CA LYS A 182 -18.92 -19.82 16.21
C LYS A 182 -18.85 -20.69 14.96
N MET A 183 -17.98 -21.68 15.00
CA MET A 183 -17.98 -22.75 14.00
C MET A 183 -19.27 -23.56 14.13
N LYS A 184 -19.92 -23.85 12.99
CA LYS A 184 -21.14 -24.67 12.98
C LYS A 184 -20.80 -26.16 13.10
N GLU A 185 -19.80 -26.59 12.33
CA GLU A 185 -19.34 -27.97 12.27
C GLU A 185 -17.84 -28.01 11.91
N PRO A 186 -17.10 -29.02 12.39
CA PRO A 186 -15.73 -29.24 11.97
C PRO A 186 -15.62 -29.39 10.44
N LYS A 187 -14.65 -28.69 9.86
CA LYS A 187 -14.22 -28.82 8.47
C LYS A 187 -13.33 -30.06 8.30
N ALA A 188 -13.58 -30.80 7.24
CA ALA A 188 -12.77 -31.94 6.83
C ALA A 188 -11.60 -31.51 5.93
N GLY A 189 -10.71 -32.45 5.62
CA GLY A 189 -9.59 -32.22 4.73
C GLY A 189 -8.41 -31.50 5.40
N ASN A 190 -7.55 -30.91 4.58
CA ASN A 190 -6.38 -30.19 5.08
C ASN A 190 -6.74 -28.73 5.37
N THR A 191 -6.83 -28.37 6.65
CA THR A 191 -7.46 -27.13 7.09
C THR A 191 -6.48 -26.17 7.76
N ALA A 192 -6.76 -24.87 7.66
CA ALA A 192 -6.04 -23.83 8.39
C ALA A 192 -6.98 -22.90 9.17
N ILE A 193 -6.47 -22.35 10.27
CA ILE A 193 -7.07 -21.23 11.00
C ILE A 193 -6.15 -20.03 10.77
N ILE A 194 -6.70 -18.91 10.31
CA ILE A 194 -5.92 -17.70 10.06
C ILE A 194 -6.39 -16.61 11.01
N THR A 195 -5.54 -16.19 11.93
CA THR A 195 -5.85 -15.15 12.91
C THR A 195 -5.19 -13.84 12.50
N LEU A 196 -5.99 -12.84 12.18
CA LEU A 196 -5.49 -11.50 11.89
C LEU A 196 -5.15 -10.79 13.19
N GLY A 197 -3.97 -10.18 13.23
CA GLY A 197 -3.52 -9.31 14.31
C GLY A 197 -4.36 -8.04 14.46
N TYR A 198 -4.16 -7.36 15.58
CA TYR A 198 -4.73 -6.06 15.89
C TYR A 198 -3.68 -5.25 16.63
N ALA A 199 -3.67 -3.93 16.40
CA ALA A 199 -2.64 -3.04 16.90
C ALA A 199 -2.34 -3.28 18.39
N LEU A 200 -1.03 -3.38 18.69
CA LEU A 200 -0.52 -3.47 20.05
C LEU A 200 -0.66 -2.13 20.78
N ASN A 201 -0.76 -2.19 22.10
CA ASN A 201 -0.69 -1.02 22.95
C ASN A 201 0.69 -0.35 22.85
N PRO A 202 0.84 0.95 23.19
CA PRO A 202 2.13 1.65 23.14
C PRO A 202 3.28 0.96 23.88
N ASP A 203 2.98 0.21 24.94
CA ASP A 203 3.95 -0.57 25.72
C ASP A 203 4.29 -1.94 25.11
N GLY A 204 3.73 -2.31 23.96
CA GLY A 204 3.92 -3.59 23.28
C GLY A 204 3.02 -4.72 23.78
N THR A 205 2.09 -4.45 24.70
CA THR A 205 1.13 -5.47 25.15
C THR A 205 0.02 -5.70 24.12
N MET A 206 -0.56 -6.90 24.13
CA MET A 206 -1.73 -7.21 23.29
C MET A 206 -2.96 -6.47 23.81
N SER A 207 -3.73 -5.87 22.91
CA SER A 207 -5.03 -5.27 23.24
C SER A 207 -6.09 -6.32 23.54
N ASP A 208 -7.15 -5.93 24.25
CA ASP A 208 -8.29 -6.82 24.55
C ASP A 208 -8.92 -7.38 23.27
N ILE A 209 -8.99 -6.58 22.21
CA ILE A 209 -9.49 -7.02 20.89
C ILE A 209 -8.63 -8.15 20.31
N LEU A 210 -7.30 -8.07 20.47
CA LEU A 210 -6.41 -9.13 20.01
C LEU A 210 -6.57 -10.40 20.86
N ILE A 211 -6.73 -10.26 22.17
CA ILE A 211 -7.00 -11.37 23.09
C ILE A 211 -8.32 -12.06 22.74
N GLU A 212 -9.38 -11.33 22.43
CA GLU A 212 -10.67 -11.92 22.02
C GLU A 212 -10.56 -12.75 20.72
N ARG A 213 -9.76 -12.27 19.75
CA ARG A 213 -9.45 -13.06 18.54
C ARG A 213 -8.68 -14.34 18.88
N LEU A 214 -7.75 -14.28 19.83
CA LEU A 214 -6.99 -15.44 20.29
C LEU A 214 -7.84 -16.44 21.08
N ASN A 215 -8.77 -15.97 21.91
CA ASN A 215 -9.73 -16.82 22.62
C ASN A 215 -10.58 -17.62 21.61
N MET A 216 -11.06 -16.97 20.54
CA MET A 216 -11.76 -17.66 19.46
C MET A 216 -10.86 -18.66 18.73
N THR A 217 -9.62 -18.25 18.43
CA THR A 217 -8.63 -19.11 17.78
C THR A 217 -8.37 -20.37 18.60
N LEU A 218 -8.17 -20.24 19.90
CA LEU A 218 -7.94 -21.35 20.81
C LEU A 218 -9.12 -22.32 20.84
N LYS A 219 -10.36 -21.80 20.87
CA LYS A 219 -11.56 -22.63 20.83
C LYS A 219 -11.61 -23.48 19.57
N ILE A 220 -11.44 -22.85 18.40
CA ILE A 220 -11.50 -23.55 17.11
C ILE A 220 -10.31 -24.51 16.97
N ALA A 221 -9.12 -24.13 17.42
CA ALA A 221 -7.94 -24.98 17.38
C ALA A 221 -8.05 -26.25 18.24
N LYS A 222 -8.89 -26.23 19.29
CA LYS A 222 -9.24 -27.41 20.10
C LYS A 222 -10.28 -28.30 19.41
N GLU A 223 -11.26 -27.70 18.73
CA GLU A 223 -12.26 -28.42 17.92
C GLU A 223 -11.63 -29.02 16.64
N GLN A 224 -10.51 -28.44 16.18
CA GLN A 224 -9.76 -28.82 14.99
C GLN A 224 -8.28 -29.08 15.32
N PRO A 225 -7.94 -30.19 15.99
CA PRO A 225 -6.59 -30.44 16.50
C PRO A 225 -5.51 -30.59 15.42
N ASN A 226 -5.93 -30.86 14.17
CA ASN A 226 -5.02 -31.05 13.03
C ASN A 226 -4.86 -29.81 12.14
N SER A 227 -5.65 -28.75 12.34
CA SER A 227 -5.51 -27.54 11.52
C SER A 227 -4.17 -26.86 11.76
N LEU A 228 -3.55 -26.40 10.68
CA LEU A 228 -2.48 -25.41 10.73
C LEU A 228 -3.05 -24.08 11.27
N ILE A 229 -2.24 -23.29 11.99
CA ILE A 229 -2.65 -21.99 12.52
C ILE A 229 -1.67 -20.94 12.02
N ILE A 230 -2.16 -19.99 11.24
CA ILE A 230 -1.39 -18.88 10.69
C ILE A 230 -1.74 -17.62 11.48
N LEU A 231 -0.72 -16.98 12.05
CA LEU A 231 -0.85 -15.80 12.90
C LEU A 231 -0.18 -14.63 12.19
N THR A 232 -0.96 -13.68 11.68
CA THR A 232 -0.44 -12.62 10.78
C THR A 232 -0.60 -11.23 11.37
N GLY A 233 0.52 -10.52 11.50
CA GLY A 233 0.61 -9.14 11.98
C GLY A 233 2.05 -8.83 12.40
N GLY A 234 2.65 -7.85 11.73
CA GLY A 234 4.08 -7.57 11.76
C GLY A 234 4.43 -6.11 11.98
N VAL A 235 3.51 -5.28 12.46
CA VAL A 235 3.84 -3.88 12.79
C VAL A 235 4.56 -3.88 14.14
N PRO A 236 5.87 -3.55 14.18
CA PRO A 236 6.61 -3.60 15.43
C PRO A 236 6.14 -2.49 16.38
N GLN A 237 5.90 -2.86 17.64
CA GLN A 237 5.60 -1.93 18.72
C GLN A 237 6.36 -2.36 19.97
N ASN A 238 7.18 -1.45 20.52
CA ASN A 238 8.09 -1.75 21.63
C ASN A 238 8.92 -3.05 21.42
N ASN A 239 9.47 -3.22 20.21
CA ASN A 239 10.23 -4.40 19.77
C ASN A 239 9.45 -5.73 19.75
N GLN A 240 8.11 -5.69 19.78
CA GLN A 240 7.23 -6.85 19.65
C GLN A 240 6.39 -6.77 18.37
N THR A 241 6.00 -7.92 17.81
CA THR A 241 5.05 -8.02 16.69
C THR A 241 3.81 -8.79 17.11
N GLU A 242 2.66 -8.55 16.46
CA GLU A 242 1.44 -9.27 16.80
C GLU A 242 1.59 -10.79 16.60
N GLY A 243 2.17 -11.22 15.47
CA GLY A 243 2.39 -12.63 15.13
C GLY A 243 3.11 -13.41 16.23
N ARG A 244 4.22 -12.85 16.73
CA ARG A 244 5.03 -13.44 17.80
C ARG A 244 4.27 -13.54 19.12
N LEU A 245 3.61 -12.47 19.53
CA LEU A 245 2.84 -12.45 20.80
C LEU A 245 1.64 -13.39 20.76
N MET A 246 0.95 -13.47 19.61
CA MET A 246 -0.14 -14.41 19.38
C MET A 246 0.33 -15.86 19.51
N ALA A 247 1.50 -16.19 18.95
CA ALA A 247 2.06 -17.54 19.01
C ALA A 247 2.45 -17.93 20.43
N ASP A 248 3.19 -17.06 21.13
CA ASP A 248 3.60 -17.28 22.52
C ASP A 248 2.37 -17.46 23.43
N TRP A 249 1.29 -16.72 23.18
CA TRP A 249 0.05 -16.88 23.92
C TRP A 249 -0.60 -18.24 23.66
N LEU A 250 -0.76 -18.67 22.41
CA LEU A 250 -1.38 -19.96 22.08
C LEU A 250 -0.56 -21.15 22.61
N ILE A 251 0.77 -21.06 22.55
CA ILE A 251 1.67 -22.09 23.12
C ILE A 251 1.44 -22.22 24.63
N LYS A 252 1.35 -21.09 25.35
CA LYS A 252 1.03 -21.09 26.79
C LYS A 252 -0.34 -21.68 27.10
N GLN A 253 -1.29 -21.61 26.15
CA GLN A 253 -2.61 -22.24 26.25
C GLN A 253 -2.62 -23.73 25.84
N GLY A 254 -1.47 -24.31 25.55
CA GLY A 254 -1.30 -25.74 25.24
C GLY A 254 -1.40 -26.11 23.76
N ILE A 255 -1.40 -25.13 22.84
CA ILE A 255 -1.31 -25.43 21.41
C ILE A 255 0.11 -25.88 21.06
N ASN A 256 0.21 -26.99 20.32
CA ASN A 256 1.49 -27.51 19.85
C ASN A 256 2.19 -26.49 18.92
N PRO A 257 3.42 -26.03 19.24
CA PRO A 257 4.16 -25.09 18.40
C PRO A 257 4.31 -25.50 16.93
N ASN A 258 4.37 -26.81 16.65
CA ASN A 258 4.50 -27.33 15.28
C ASN A 258 3.27 -27.06 14.38
N ARG A 259 2.16 -26.60 14.97
CA ARG A 259 0.96 -26.17 14.23
C ARG A 259 1.00 -24.69 13.85
N LEU A 260 1.92 -23.90 14.38
CA LEU A 260 1.91 -22.44 14.27
C LEU A 260 2.83 -21.96 13.13
N ILE A 261 2.33 -21.00 12.35
CA ILE A 261 3.12 -20.17 11.45
C ILE A 261 2.98 -18.72 11.89
N GLU A 262 4.10 -18.08 12.16
CA GLU A 262 4.17 -16.67 12.52
C GLU A 262 4.52 -15.83 11.29
N ASP A 263 3.61 -14.95 10.88
CA ASP A 263 3.90 -13.88 9.94
C ASP A 263 4.11 -12.57 10.72
N ASN A 264 5.38 -12.24 10.91
CA ASN A 264 5.87 -11.07 11.63
C ASN A 264 6.22 -9.90 10.69
N TYR A 265 5.82 -9.95 9.42
CA TYR A 265 6.23 -8.96 8.41
C TYR A 265 5.06 -8.22 7.78
N ALA A 266 3.84 -8.73 7.85
CA ALA A 266 2.69 -8.04 7.28
C ALA A 266 2.29 -6.79 8.07
N ARG A 267 2.26 -5.64 7.40
CA ARG A 267 1.99 -4.31 7.97
C ARG A 267 0.61 -3.76 7.62
N SER A 268 -0.17 -4.54 6.89
CA SER A 268 -1.52 -4.16 6.47
C SER A 268 -2.38 -5.39 6.22
N THR A 269 -3.70 -5.21 6.16
CA THR A 269 -4.62 -6.30 5.82
C THR A 269 -4.34 -6.92 4.44
N VAL A 270 -3.84 -6.12 3.49
CA VAL A 270 -3.41 -6.59 2.16
C VAL A 270 -2.21 -7.52 2.30
N GLU A 271 -1.17 -7.10 3.03
CA GLU A 271 0.02 -7.92 3.27
C GLU A 271 -0.33 -9.18 4.07
N ASN A 272 -1.25 -9.10 5.05
CA ASN A 272 -1.71 -10.26 5.81
C ASN A 272 -2.23 -11.35 4.86
N ALA A 273 -3.09 -10.98 3.91
CA ALA A 273 -3.68 -11.90 2.94
C ALA A 273 -2.62 -12.44 1.97
N LEU A 274 -1.79 -11.56 1.39
CA LEU A 274 -0.77 -11.93 0.42
C LEU A 274 0.29 -12.87 1.05
N TYR A 275 0.82 -12.55 2.22
CA TYR A 275 1.88 -13.35 2.84
C TYR A 275 1.35 -14.68 3.38
N SER A 276 0.17 -14.65 4.01
CA SER A 276 -0.47 -15.88 4.50
C SER A 276 -0.85 -16.81 3.34
N SER A 277 -1.18 -16.30 2.16
CA SER A 277 -1.49 -17.14 0.99
C SER A 277 -0.34 -18.07 0.58
N TYR A 278 0.92 -17.65 0.77
CA TYR A 278 2.08 -18.51 0.53
C TYR A 278 2.13 -19.70 1.48
N ALA A 279 1.77 -19.50 2.75
CA ALA A 279 1.65 -20.58 3.71
C ALA A 279 0.51 -21.54 3.33
N LEU A 280 -0.65 -21.00 2.93
CA LEU A 280 -1.77 -21.82 2.44
C LEU A 280 -1.35 -22.70 1.26
N ALA A 281 -0.65 -22.11 0.27
CA ALA A 281 -0.16 -22.82 -0.91
C ALA A 281 0.89 -23.88 -0.56
N ARG A 282 1.92 -23.50 0.21
CA ARG A 282 2.99 -24.41 0.65
C ARG A 282 2.45 -25.63 1.36
N HIS A 283 1.43 -25.44 2.20
CA HIS A 283 0.83 -26.50 2.99
C HIS A 283 -0.37 -27.17 2.31
N LYS A 284 -0.72 -26.80 1.07
CA LYS A 284 -1.85 -27.38 0.29
C LYS A 284 -3.17 -27.36 1.06
N ILE A 285 -3.47 -26.21 1.67
CA ILE A 285 -4.70 -26.03 2.45
C ILE A 285 -5.92 -26.04 1.52
N GLU A 286 -6.93 -26.84 1.86
CA GLU A 286 -8.18 -26.98 1.11
C GLU A 286 -9.27 -26.05 1.65
N HIS A 287 -9.24 -25.78 2.96
CA HIS A 287 -10.17 -24.88 3.63
C HIS A 287 -9.48 -24.05 4.72
N ALA A 288 -9.76 -22.75 4.75
CA ALA A 288 -9.25 -21.86 5.78
C ALA A 288 -10.38 -21.07 6.48
N THR A 289 -10.37 -21.11 7.82
CA THR A 289 -11.25 -20.30 8.66
C THR A 289 -10.50 -19.04 9.10
N ILE A 290 -11.01 -17.87 8.74
CA ILE A 290 -10.42 -16.58 9.06
C ILE A 290 -11.05 -16.00 10.33
N ILE A 291 -10.20 -15.61 11.27
CA ILE A 291 -10.58 -15.00 12.55
C ILE A 291 -10.11 -13.55 12.59
N SER A 292 -11.05 -12.64 12.80
CA SER A 292 -10.83 -11.20 12.97
C SER A 292 -11.99 -10.63 13.79
N SER A 293 -11.93 -9.35 14.16
CA SER A 293 -13.10 -8.64 14.71
C SER A 293 -14.29 -8.72 13.75
N ALA A 294 -15.51 -8.86 14.29
CA ALA A 294 -16.73 -8.99 13.49
C ALA A 294 -16.93 -7.82 12.51
N SER A 295 -16.60 -6.59 12.92
CA SER A 295 -16.67 -5.39 12.05
C SER A 295 -15.63 -5.36 10.93
N HIS A 296 -14.67 -6.29 10.92
CA HIS A 296 -13.53 -6.31 10.00
C HIS A 296 -13.45 -7.58 9.15
N VAL A 297 -14.13 -8.66 9.56
CA VAL A 297 -13.88 -10.00 9.02
C VAL A 297 -14.25 -10.15 7.53
N ARG A 298 -15.24 -9.40 7.03
CA ARG A 298 -15.59 -9.36 5.60
C ARG A 298 -14.43 -8.88 4.72
N ARG A 299 -13.72 -7.84 5.19
CA ARG A 299 -12.54 -7.32 4.50
C ARG A 299 -11.46 -8.38 4.45
N GLY A 300 -11.16 -9.01 5.60
CA GLY A 300 -10.24 -10.14 5.67
C GLY A 300 -10.56 -11.20 4.63
N GLN A 301 -11.78 -11.75 4.65
CA GLN A 301 -12.19 -12.79 3.71
C GLN A 301 -12.04 -12.37 2.25
N THR A 302 -12.49 -11.16 1.90
CA THR A 302 -12.39 -10.65 0.53
C THR A 302 -10.94 -10.67 0.05
N LEU A 303 -10.00 -10.21 0.88
CA LEU A 303 -8.61 -10.10 0.47
C LEU A 303 -7.94 -11.48 0.39
N PHE A 304 -8.26 -12.39 1.32
CA PHE A 304 -7.74 -13.76 1.29
C PHE A 304 -8.21 -14.53 0.05
N GLU A 305 -9.47 -14.36 -0.33
CA GLU A 305 -10.00 -14.95 -1.56
C GLU A 305 -9.29 -14.40 -2.80
N ILE A 306 -9.14 -13.07 -2.91
CA ILE A 306 -8.45 -12.42 -4.05
C ILE A 306 -6.97 -12.80 -4.11
N ALA A 307 -6.25 -12.76 -2.98
CA ALA A 307 -4.84 -13.17 -2.91
C ALA A 307 -4.67 -14.61 -3.39
N SER A 308 -5.61 -15.49 -3.06
CA SER A 308 -5.56 -16.89 -3.44
C SER A 308 -5.76 -17.14 -4.94
N TRP A 309 -6.25 -16.17 -5.72
CA TRP A 309 -6.33 -16.30 -7.18
C TRP A 309 -4.95 -16.34 -7.82
N GLN A 310 -3.94 -15.71 -7.22
CA GLN A 310 -2.59 -15.60 -7.76
C GLN A 310 -1.61 -16.55 -7.06
N THR A 311 -1.68 -16.65 -5.73
CA THR A 311 -0.61 -17.26 -4.92
C THR A 311 -1.09 -18.36 -3.96
N GLY A 312 -2.41 -18.56 -3.85
CA GLY A 312 -3.00 -19.58 -2.96
C GLY A 312 -3.22 -20.94 -3.63
N PRO A 313 -3.67 -21.95 -2.86
CA PRO A 313 -4.11 -23.22 -3.41
C PRO A 313 -5.29 -23.04 -4.38
N GLN A 314 -5.29 -23.80 -5.47
CA GLN A 314 -6.44 -23.83 -6.38
C GLN A 314 -7.66 -24.40 -5.65
N ASN A 315 -8.83 -23.79 -5.86
CA ASN A 315 -10.11 -24.19 -5.26
C ASN A 315 -10.19 -24.15 -3.72
N ILE A 316 -9.27 -23.45 -3.05
CA ILE A 316 -9.38 -23.22 -1.61
C ILE A 316 -10.72 -22.56 -1.28
N THR A 317 -11.34 -23.00 -0.18
CA THR A 317 -12.57 -22.39 0.33
C THR A 317 -12.29 -21.66 1.64
N PHE A 318 -13.07 -20.60 1.90
CA PHE A 318 -12.93 -19.80 3.11
C PHE A 318 -14.25 -19.69 3.85
N ASP A 319 -14.17 -19.66 5.17
CA ASP A 319 -15.21 -19.09 6.01
C ASP A 319 -14.62 -18.17 7.08
N THR A 320 -15.51 -17.51 7.82
CA THR A 320 -15.13 -16.47 8.77
C THR A 320 -15.79 -16.65 10.11
N ILE A 321 -15.05 -16.28 11.14
CA ILE A 321 -15.53 -16.17 12.51
C ILE A 321 -15.15 -14.79 13.05
N GLY A 322 -16.18 -14.01 13.37
CA GLY A 322 -16.04 -12.69 13.98
C GLY A 322 -15.88 -12.80 15.49
N ALA A 323 -14.71 -12.38 16.00
CA ALA A 323 -14.54 -12.08 17.41
C ALA A 323 -15.38 -10.84 17.78
N PRO A 324 -16.03 -10.82 18.95
CA PRO A 324 -16.93 -9.75 19.33
C PRO A 324 -16.19 -8.43 19.54
N ASP A 325 -16.54 -7.41 18.76
CA ASP A 325 -16.11 -6.02 18.95
C ASP A 325 -17.28 -5.03 18.91
N LYS A 326 -18.40 -5.44 18.29
CA LYS A 326 -19.70 -4.78 18.29
C LYS A 326 -20.81 -5.84 18.23
N PRO A 327 -22.06 -5.50 18.59
CA PRO A 327 -23.21 -6.37 18.39
C PRO A 327 -23.35 -6.80 16.92
N LEU A 328 -23.64 -8.08 16.66
CA LEU A 328 -23.71 -8.60 15.29
C LEU A 328 -24.90 -8.01 14.51
N GLU A 329 -25.97 -7.64 15.21
CA GLU A 329 -27.16 -7.00 14.67
C GLU A 329 -26.81 -5.64 14.05
N GLU A 330 -25.92 -4.88 14.68
CA GLU A 330 -25.42 -3.60 14.15
C GLU A 330 -24.51 -3.78 12.93
N LEU A 331 -23.92 -4.97 12.79
CA LEU A 331 -23.00 -5.32 11.71
C LEU A 331 -23.66 -6.13 10.58
N ALA A 332 -24.99 -6.31 10.63
CA ALA A 332 -25.74 -7.11 9.66
C ALA A 332 -25.51 -6.63 8.22
N LYS A 333 -25.37 -5.32 8.01
CA LYS A 333 -24.98 -4.71 6.75
C LYS A 333 -23.69 -3.90 6.93
N PRO A 334 -22.76 -3.97 5.97
CA PRO A 334 -21.54 -3.18 6.05
C PRO A 334 -21.87 -1.69 5.94
N SER A 335 -21.16 -0.87 6.70
CA SER A 335 -21.22 0.58 6.52
C SER A 335 -20.60 1.00 5.18
N GLN A 336 -20.96 2.18 4.67
CA GLN A 336 -20.30 2.77 3.50
C GLN A 336 -18.77 2.84 3.66
N GLY A 337 -18.28 3.16 4.85
CA GLY A 337 -16.85 3.22 5.15
C GLY A 337 -16.16 1.85 5.18
N GLU A 338 -16.87 0.81 5.65
CA GLU A 338 -16.39 -0.57 5.58
C GLU A 338 -16.28 -1.03 4.12
N LEU A 339 -17.35 -0.83 3.34
CA LEU A 339 -17.40 -1.22 1.93
C LEU A 339 -16.35 -0.49 1.08
N LEU A 340 -16.13 0.80 1.34
CA LEU A 340 -15.05 1.58 0.72
C LEU A 340 -13.68 0.94 0.98
N GLY A 341 -13.43 0.54 2.24
CA GLY A 341 -12.20 -0.14 2.63
C GLY A 341 -12.05 -1.52 1.97
N ILE A 342 -13.15 -2.27 1.84
CA ILE A 342 -13.16 -3.57 1.15
C ILE A 342 -12.76 -3.41 -0.31
N TYR A 343 -13.43 -2.53 -1.07
CA TYR A 343 -13.10 -2.34 -2.49
C TYR A 343 -11.70 -1.78 -2.70
N ARG A 344 -11.29 -0.79 -1.89
CA ARG A 344 -9.94 -0.24 -1.98
C ARG A 344 -8.89 -1.35 -1.80
N ASP A 345 -8.97 -2.10 -0.70
CA ASP A 345 -7.95 -3.09 -0.40
C ASP A 345 -8.07 -4.35 -1.30
N ALA A 346 -9.25 -4.62 -1.87
CA ALA A 346 -9.44 -5.64 -2.90
C ALA A 346 -8.62 -5.32 -4.17
N LEU A 347 -8.69 -4.09 -4.68
CA LEU A 347 -7.92 -3.67 -5.85
C LEU A 347 -6.40 -3.75 -5.60
N ARG A 348 -5.97 -3.36 -4.41
CA ARG A 348 -4.56 -3.45 -4.00
C ARG A 348 -4.08 -4.90 -3.90
N THR A 349 -4.91 -5.78 -3.35
CA THR A 349 -4.62 -7.22 -3.25
C THR A 349 -4.58 -7.87 -4.64
N TYR A 350 -5.46 -7.44 -5.55
CA TYR A 350 -5.45 -7.86 -6.95
C TYR A 350 -4.17 -7.41 -7.68
N GLY A 351 -3.53 -6.33 -7.22
CA GLY A 351 -2.25 -5.86 -7.74
C GLY A 351 -2.31 -4.48 -8.40
N MET A 352 -3.43 -3.77 -8.30
CA MET A 352 -3.54 -2.37 -8.73
C MET A 352 -2.87 -1.45 -7.72
N TRP A 353 -2.23 -0.39 -8.20
CA TRP A 353 -1.48 0.54 -7.36
C TRP A 353 -2.39 1.53 -6.64
N SER A 354 -2.33 1.62 -5.31
CA SER A 354 -2.86 2.80 -4.62
C SER A 354 -2.17 4.09 -5.07
N TYR A 355 -0.85 4.07 -5.21
CA TYR A 355 -0.07 5.21 -5.70
C TYR A 355 0.98 4.67 -6.67
N ARG A 356 1.08 5.26 -7.87
CA ARG A 356 2.04 4.81 -8.90
C ARG A 356 2.98 5.92 -9.38
N SER A 357 2.99 7.05 -8.67
CA SER A 357 3.86 8.17 -8.94
C SER A 357 5.03 8.17 -7.95
N TYR A 358 6.24 7.84 -8.40
CA TYR A 358 7.45 7.96 -7.57
C TYR A 358 7.57 9.37 -6.97
N PRO A 359 7.91 9.54 -5.67
CA PRO A 359 8.31 8.52 -4.68
C PRO A 359 7.17 8.04 -3.76
N LEU A 360 5.92 8.27 -4.14
CA LEU A 360 4.73 7.86 -3.36
C LEU A 360 4.29 6.41 -3.62
N GLU A 361 5.03 5.66 -4.45
CA GLU A 361 4.63 4.33 -4.92
C GLU A 361 4.20 3.40 -3.77
N GLN A 362 2.98 2.90 -3.87
CA GLN A 362 2.41 1.96 -2.92
C GLN A 362 1.36 1.12 -3.63
N ARG A 363 1.49 -0.21 -3.51
CA ARG A 363 0.45 -1.14 -3.91
C ARG A 363 -0.72 -1.08 -2.96
#